data_AF-A0A4P5W4K9-F1
#
_entry.id   AF-A0A4P5W4K9-F1
#
_cell.length_a   1.000
_cell.length_b   1.000
_cell.length_c   1.000
_cell.angle_alpha   90.00
_cell.angle_beta   90.00
_cell.angle_gamma   90.00
#
_symmetry.space_group_name_H-M   'P 1'
#
loop_
_entity.id
_entity.type
_entity.pdbx_description
1 polymer ?
#
loop_
_entity_poly.entity_id
_entity_poly.type
_entity_poly.pdbx_seq_one_letter_code
_entity_poly.pdbx_strand_id
1 'polypeptide(L)'
;MPGFDPNDPYAEEDAAYEERNRLRIEAARALWAAREGLVALDDRPQSIANDALKRSLPSLSDADRVFTLVEASLGDRALRDVWSTPSERCLLVTDPERPEWVVPQRLMYLISDWRRPEPMQMHMELPPRIERIVARRKAKEEAEAKANPPEPESVVTLSPGGRPGKFGLYHHTAQLEITYGERGEGVEWMASRGDSWASSVPDEKPFTIDTLARPPQALPHPVLYNPGLLEGGVSVEVFAKLIAATRLDTAIVGRVRMPVPQPGGVCGAWQRALNFLKIAEWAGQVDPGENWVVIDAWNGSAMVFDPDRDEAFRRWAALVQQVQPLPPVERAPEPPRSPEPEPEAGEPEPGAVHKLPVVHEDRAVATTGMMQFVFVPPVIMAWPEALPQNVPAVTMPLPAVPHVPPKLAAMGFTRSMRLYGDYGEVAFAFIREEPGGFTLVGDDAVAAIEPANFESEIARVSAEQRAEWVDHFNRGEPWNNPEYPVAIEHYRVWDDMGREPVIRHGGSGWQVELGERGWSLGMRHGVMRVRIREEAANRPGGRR
;
A
#
# COMPACT_ATOMS: atom_id res chain seq x y z
N MET A 1 -27.91 -24.46 -16.26
CA MET A 1 -27.98 -23.81 -14.93
C MET A 1 -27.58 -24.85 -13.90
N PRO A 2 -26.50 -24.64 -13.12
CA PRO A 2 -26.19 -25.51 -12.00
C PRO A 2 -27.32 -25.42 -10.96
N GLY A 3 -27.58 -26.53 -10.27
CA GLY A 3 -28.83 -26.83 -9.56
C GLY A 3 -29.27 -25.76 -8.56
N PHE A 4 -30.41 -25.15 -8.84
CA PHE A 4 -31.22 -24.44 -7.86
C PHE A 4 -31.66 -25.46 -6.80
N ASP A 5 -31.15 -25.36 -5.57
CA ASP A 5 -31.76 -26.04 -4.42
C ASP A 5 -32.96 -25.19 -3.99
N PRO A 6 -34.20 -25.64 -4.25
CA PRO A 6 -35.39 -24.89 -3.86
C PRO A 6 -35.56 -24.75 -2.35
N ASN A 7 -34.73 -25.43 -1.56
CA ASN A 7 -34.73 -25.33 -0.10
C ASN A 7 -33.62 -24.43 0.45
N ASP A 8 -32.84 -23.75 -0.39
CA ASP A 8 -31.84 -22.82 0.09
C ASP A 8 -32.53 -21.58 0.69
N PRO A 9 -32.47 -21.37 2.02
CA PRO A 9 -33.16 -20.26 2.68
C PRO A 9 -32.59 -18.90 2.29
N TYR A 10 -31.50 -18.86 1.52
CA TYR A 10 -30.83 -17.65 1.03
C TYR A 10 -30.89 -17.52 -0.50
N ALA A 11 -31.62 -18.39 -1.21
CA ALA A 11 -31.76 -18.29 -2.68
C ALA A 11 -32.29 -16.92 -3.12
N GLU A 12 -33.20 -16.33 -2.35
CA GLU A 12 -33.71 -14.98 -2.58
C GLU A 12 -32.65 -13.90 -2.31
N GLU A 13 -31.83 -14.05 -1.25
CA GLU A 13 -30.72 -13.13 -0.94
C GLU A 13 -29.64 -13.15 -2.03
N ASP A 14 -29.29 -14.33 -2.55
CA ASP A 14 -28.28 -14.51 -3.59
C ASP A 14 -28.75 -13.99 -4.95
N ALA A 15 -30.00 -14.29 -5.35
CA ALA A 15 -30.58 -13.73 -6.56
C ALA A 15 -30.65 -12.19 -6.46
N ALA A 16 -31.03 -11.65 -5.31
CA ALA A 16 -31.01 -10.21 -5.07
C ALA A 16 -29.59 -9.62 -5.06
N TYR A 17 -28.58 -10.37 -4.59
CA TYR A 17 -27.18 -9.96 -4.65
C TYR A 17 -26.65 -9.94 -6.08
N GLU A 18 -26.86 -11.02 -6.85
CA GLU A 18 -26.43 -11.14 -8.24
C GLU A 18 -27.08 -10.07 -9.12
N GLU A 19 -28.39 -9.85 -8.95
CA GLU A 19 -29.12 -8.80 -9.66
C GLU A 19 -28.60 -7.40 -9.28
N ARG A 20 -28.37 -7.13 -7.99
CA ARG A 20 -27.73 -5.88 -7.55
C ARG A 20 -26.34 -5.70 -8.16
N ASN A 21 -25.53 -6.76 -8.21
CA ASN A 21 -24.18 -6.71 -8.78
C ASN A 21 -24.22 -6.51 -10.31
N ARG A 22 -25.12 -7.19 -11.02
CA ARG A 22 -25.36 -6.99 -12.46
C ARG A 22 -25.78 -5.56 -12.74
N LEU A 23 -26.79 -5.04 -12.04
CA LEU A 23 -27.25 -3.66 -12.17
C LEU A 23 -26.13 -2.66 -11.82
N ARG A 24 -25.30 -2.95 -10.81
CA ARG A 24 -24.12 -2.13 -10.46
C ARG A 24 -23.09 -2.11 -11.59
N ILE A 25 -22.78 -3.26 -12.20
CA ILE A 25 -21.86 -3.36 -13.34
C ILE A 25 -22.42 -2.63 -14.57
N GLU A 26 -23.71 -2.81 -14.87
CA GLU A 26 -24.39 -2.12 -15.98
C GLU A 26 -24.40 -0.60 -15.77
N ALA A 27 -24.73 -0.16 -14.56
CA ALA A 27 -24.66 1.26 -14.20
C ALA A 27 -23.24 1.80 -14.31
N ALA A 28 -22.22 1.07 -13.82
CA ALA A 28 -20.82 1.47 -13.93
C ALA A 28 -20.36 1.55 -15.40
N ARG A 29 -20.78 0.61 -16.25
CA ARG A 29 -20.50 0.63 -17.71
C ARG A 29 -21.18 1.81 -18.39
N ALA A 30 -22.46 2.06 -18.09
CA ALA A 30 -23.21 3.18 -18.64
C ALA A 30 -22.59 4.52 -18.22
N LEU A 31 -22.24 4.64 -16.93
CA LEU A 31 -21.50 5.77 -16.40
C LEU A 31 -20.18 5.93 -17.15
N TRP A 32 -19.34 4.90 -17.26
CA TRP A 32 -18.07 4.97 -17.98
C TRP A 32 -18.25 5.41 -19.44
N ALA A 33 -19.21 4.84 -20.15
CA ALA A 33 -19.50 5.19 -21.55
C ALA A 33 -19.98 6.63 -21.73
N ALA A 34 -20.72 7.18 -20.75
CA ALA A 34 -21.18 8.57 -20.76
C ALA A 34 -20.10 9.57 -20.29
N ARG A 35 -18.89 9.11 -19.95
CA ARG A 35 -17.83 9.98 -19.41
C ARG A 35 -17.18 10.79 -20.52
N GLU A 36 -17.26 12.11 -20.39
CA GLU A 36 -16.49 13.05 -21.22
C GLU A 36 -15.04 13.15 -20.70
N GLY A 37 -14.08 13.43 -21.58
CA GLY A 37 -12.67 13.63 -21.18
C GLY A 37 -11.83 12.37 -20.96
N LEU A 38 -12.34 11.20 -21.34
CA LEU A 38 -11.53 9.98 -21.44
C LEU A 38 -10.50 10.15 -22.57
N VAL A 39 -9.23 9.93 -22.22
CA VAL A 39 -8.10 9.97 -23.16
C VAL A 39 -7.52 8.57 -23.27
N ALA A 40 -7.49 8.04 -24.50
CA ALA A 40 -6.78 6.83 -24.82
C ALA A 40 -5.26 7.09 -24.73
N LEU A 41 -4.57 6.29 -23.91
CA LEU A 41 -3.11 6.29 -23.78
C LEU A 41 -2.44 5.42 -24.85
N ASP A 42 -3.18 4.44 -25.36
CA ASP A 42 -2.80 3.55 -26.44
C ASP A 42 -4.03 3.35 -27.32
N ASP A 43 -3.86 2.96 -28.57
CA ASP A 43 -4.96 2.54 -29.44
C ASP A 43 -5.28 1.05 -29.25
N ARG A 44 -4.37 0.29 -28.61
CA ARG A 44 -4.53 -1.15 -28.34
C ARG A 44 -5.30 -1.41 -27.05
N PRO A 45 -6.19 -2.41 -27.03
CA PRO A 45 -6.75 -2.97 -25.81
C PRO A 45 -5.69 -3.35 -24.77
N GLN A 46 -6.02 -3.15 -23.50
CA GLN A 46 -5.15 -3.54 -22.38
C GLN A 46 -4.76 -5.03 -22.43
N SER A 47 -5.71 -5.90 -22.75
CA SER A 47 -5.47 -7.34 -22.90
C SER A 47 -4.40 -7.65 -23.97
N ILE A 48 -4.37 -6.90 -25.08
CA ILE A 48 -3.39 -7.08 -26.16
C ILE A 48 -1.98 -6.68 -25.69
N ALA A 49 -1.84 -5.56 -24.99
CA ALA A 49 -0.54 -5.12 -24.46
C ALA A 49 -0.01 -6.07 -23.37
N ASN A 50 -0.90 -6.54 -22.50
CA ASN A 50 -0.61 -7.54 -21.48
C ASN A 50 -0.16 -8.87 -22.10
N ASP A 51 -0.87 -9.34 -23.12
CA ASP A 51 -0.48 -10.54 -23.85
C ASP A 51 0.83 -10.38 -24.63
N ALA A 52 1.11 -9.19 -25.19
CA ALA A 52 2.39 -8.88 -25.81
C ALA A 52 3.56 -9.02 -24.81
N LEU A 53 3.33 -8.61 -23.56
CA LEU A 53 4.32 -8.75 -22.49
C LEU A 53 4.57 -10.21 -22.13
N LYS A 54 3.52 -11.02 -21.95
CA LYS A 54 3.65 -12.48 -21.72
C LYS A 54 4.38 -13.17 -22.88
N ARG A 55 4.07 -12.79 -24.13
CA ARG A 55 4.78 -13.30 -25.33
C ARG A 55 6.26 -12.90 -25.36
N SER A 56 6.60 -11.75 -24.78
CA SER A 56 7.99 -11.27 -24.69
C SER A 56 8.81 -11.97 -23.59
N LEU A 57 8.12 -12.55 -22.60
CA LEU A 57 8.70 -13.25 -21.45
C LEU A 57 8.03 -14.62 -21.23
N PRO A 58 8.20 -15.57 -22.16
CA PRO A 58 7.53 -16.87 -22.11
C PRO A 58 8.17 -17.84 -21.12
N SER A 59 9.16 -17.43 -20.32
CA SER A 59 9.74 -18.27 -19.27
C SER A 59 10.44 -17.44 -18.18
N LEU A 60 10.63 -18.04 -17.02
CA LEU A 60 11.45 -17.45 -15.95
C LEU A 60 12.92 -17.26 -16.39
N SER A 61 13.43 -18.12 -17.27
CA SER A 61 14.79 -17.97 -17.82
C SER A 61 14.91 -16.72 -18.69
N ASP A 62 13.86 -16.37 -19.42
CA ASP A 62 13.81 -15.12 -20.19
C ASP A 62 13.74 -13.92 -19.26
N ALA A 63 12.98 -14.00 -18.16
CA ALA A 63 12.94 -12.97 -17.13
C ALA A 63 14.32 -12.74 -16.48
N ASP A 64 15.05 -13.81 -16.17
CA ASP A 64 16.42 -13.74 -15.63
C ASP A 64 17.40 -13.10 -16.64
N ARG A 65 17.25 -13.47 -17.92
CA ARG A 65 18.02 -12.87 -19.01
C ARG A 65 17.69 -11.38 -19.18
N VAL A 66 16.42 -10.99 -19.14
CA VAL A 66 16.00 -9.58 -19.18
C VAL A 66 16.59 -8.82 -18.01
N PHE A 67 16.54 -9.35 -16.78
CA PHE A 67 17.16 -8.70 -15.62
C PHE A 67 18.64 -8.41 -15.88
N THR A 68 19.38 -9.41 -16.36
CA THR A 68 20.82 -9.29 -16.65
C THR A 68 21.10 -8.28 -17.76
N LEU A 69 20.27 -8.25 -18.80
CA LEU A 69 20.40 -7.30 -19.90
C LEU A 69 20.06 -5.86 -19.48
N VAL A 70 19.03 -5.66 -18.65
CA VAL A 70 18.67 -4.33 -18.11
C VAL A 70 19.80 -3.82 -17.22
N GLU A 71 20.30 -4.65 -16.32
CA GLU A 71 21.45 -4.32 -15.48
C GLU A 71 22.67 -3.91 -16.32
N ALA A 72 23.05 -4.72 -17.32
CA ALA A 72 24.14 -4.40 -18.22
C ALA A 72 23.89 -3.10 -19.02
N SER A 73 22.65 -2.84 -19.42
CA SER A 73 22.28 -1.63 -20.15
C SER A 73 22.31 -0.37 -19.28
N LEU A 74 22.04 -0.48 -17.99
CA LEU A 74 22.11 0.63 -17.04
C LEU A 74 23.56 0.92 -16.60
N GLY A 75 24.44 -0.08 -16.65
CA GLY A 75 25.86 0.06 -16.26
C GLY A 75 26.00 0.54 -14.81
N ASP A 76 26.78 1.59 -14.59
CA ASP A 76 27.00 2.17 -13.25
C ASP A 76 25.73 2.74 -12.60
N ARG A 77 24.63 2.88 -13.37
CA ARG A 77 23.33 3.29 -12.83
C ARG A 77 22.56 2.16 -12.16
N ALA A 78 22.90 0.90 -12.45
CA ALA A 78 22.26 -0.25 -11.84
C ALA A 78 22.86 -0.53 -10.46
N LEU A 79 22.00 -0.60 -9.46
CA LEU A 79 22.37 -1.06 -8.13
C LEU A 79 21.55 -2.30 -7.78
N ARG A 80 22.21 -3.41 -7.45
CA ARG A 80 21.53 -4.57 -6.87
C ARG A 80 21.23 -4.31 -5.40
N ASP A 81 19.97 -4.47 -5.00
CA ASP A 81 19.62 -4.37 -3.58
C ASP A 81 20.13 -5.62 -2.83
N VAL A 82 21.05 -5.38 -1.89
CA VAL A 82 21.75 -6.38 -1.09
C VAL A 82 20.85 -7.14 -0.11
N TRP A 83 19.59 -6.72 0.04
CA TRP A 83 18.60 -7.39 0.88
C TRP A 83 17.85 -8.54 0.18
N SER A 84 18.14 -8.79 -1.09
CA SER A 84 17.53 -9.91 -1.80
C SER A 84 18.08 -11.23 -1.27
N THR A 85 17.20 -12.17 -0.88
CA THR A 85 17.63 -13.54 -0.54
C THR A 85 18.43 -14.16 -1.71
N PRO A 86 19.18 -15.26 -1.53
CA PRO A 86 19.92 -15.86 -2.65
C PRO A 86 19.06 -16.20 -3.89
N SER A 87 17.73 -16.35 -3.72
CA SER A 87 16.77 -16.61 -4.80
C SER A 87 16.09 -15.34 -5.33
N GLU A 88 16.34 -14.18 -4.73
CA GLU A 88 15.79 -12.89 -5.13
C GLU A 88 16.87 -12.03 -5.81
N ARG A 89 16.48 -11.30 -6.84
CA ARG A 89 17.27 -10.24 -7.47
C ARG A 89 16.40 -8.99 -7.50
N CYS A 90 16.94 -7.87 -7.04
CA CYS A 90 16.25 -6.59 -7.04
C CYS A 90 17.16 -5.53 -7.66
N LEU A 91 16.64 -4.80 -8.64
CA LEU A 91 17.38 -3.78 -9.37
C LEU A 91 16.83 -2.40 -9.00
N LEU A 92 17.70 -1.57 -8.46
CA LEU A 92 17.48 -0.17 -8.15
C LEU A 92 18.24 0.71 -9.16
N VAL A 93 17.85 1.99 -9.23
CA VAL A 93 18.48 2.98 -10.11
C VAL A 93 19.16 4.05 -9.26
N THR A 94 20.44 4.30 -9.53
CA THR A 94 21.15 5.43 -8.91
C THR A 94 20.77 6.76 -9.55
N ASP A 95 20.88 7.84 -8.78
CA ASP A 95 20.70 9.19 -9.24
C ASP A 95 21.83 9.54 -10.24
N PRO A 96 21.49 9.93 -11.49
CA PRO A 96 22.51 10.24 -12.50
C PRO A 96 23.40 11.43 -12.12
N GLU A 97 22.93 12.34 -11.28
CA GLU A 97 23.69 13.51 -10.82
C GLU A 97 24.52 13.21 -9.58
N ARG A 98 24.12 12.19 -8.80
CA ARG A 98 24.77 11.81 -7.54
C ARG A 98 24.77 10.28 -7.35
N PRO A 99 25.73 9.55 -7.93
CA PRO A 99 25.72 8.09 -7.97
C PRO A 99 25.66 7.39 -6.60
N GLU A 100 26.01 8.10 -5.51
CA GLU A 100 25.88 7.61 -4.13
C GLU A 100 24.44 7.65 -3.59
N TRP A 101 23.51 8.25 -4.33
CA TRP A 101 22.08 8.31 -4.04
C TRP A 101 21.30 7.39 -4.96
N VAL A 102 20.22 6.84 -4.44
CA VAL A 102 19.41 5.82 -5.10
C VAL A 102 17.95 6.24 -5.08
N VAL A 103 17.22 5.94 -6.15
CA VAL A 103 15.77 6.06 -6.19
C VAL A 103 15.17 5.00 -5.25
N PRO A 104 14.27 5.37 -4.31
CA PRO A 104 13.75 4.43 -3.30
C PRO A 104 12.87 3.29 -3.87
N GLN A 105 12.48 3.39 -5.13
CA GLN A 105 11.70 2.39 -5.83
C GLN A 105 12.58 1.40 -6.61
N ARG A 106 12.19 0.12 -6.54
CA ARG A 106 12.72 -0.97 -7.37
C ARG A 106 12.33 -0.75 -8.82
N LEU A 107 13.26 -0.76 -9.75
CA LEU A 107 12.92 -0.84 -11.18
C LEU A 107 12.40 -2.24 -11.52
N MET A 108 13.09 -3.26 -11.03
CA MET A 108 12.77 -4.65 -11.30
C MET A 108 12.99 -5.50 -10.06
N TYR A 109 12.23 -6.58 -9.96
CA TYR A 109 12.55 -7.66 -9.05
C TYR A 109 12.26 -9.01 -9.69
N LEU A 110 13.01 -10.02 -9.26
CA LEU A 110 12.90 -11.40 -9.72
C LEU A 110 13.07 -12.33 -8.52
N ILE A 111 12.18 -13.31 -8.38
CA ILE A 111 12.24 -14.37 -7.37
C ILE A 111 12.28 -15.70 -8.12
N SER A 112 13.39 -16.41 -8.05
CA SER A 112 13.62 -17.61 -8.87
C SER A 112 13.09 -18.90 -8.25
N ASP A 113 12.84 -18.90 -6.94
CA ASP A 113 12.27 -20.02 -6.20
C ASP A 113 11.10 -19.51 -5.37
N TRP A 114 10.10 -18.98 -6.08
CA TRP A 114 8.87 -18.52 -5.44
C TRP A 114 8.04 -19.74 -5.03
N ARG A 115 8.28 -20.22 -3.80
CA ARG A 115 7.30 -21.06 -3.14
C ARG A 115 6.13 -20.17 -2.78
N ARG A 116 4.92 -20.54 -3.22
CA ARG A 116 3.74 -20.05 -2.51
C ARG A 116 3.99 -20.40 -1.05
N PRO A 117 3.98 -19.43 -0.11
CA PRO A 117 3.93 -19.81 1.29
C PRO A 117 2.80 -20.84 1.39
N GLU A 118 3.04 -21.96 2.08
CA GLU A 118 1.94 -22.87 2.39
C GLU A 118 0.81 -21.98 2.89
N PRO A 119 -0.40 -22.07 2.30
CA PRO A 119 -1.47 -21.16 2.65
C PRO A 119 -1.55 -21.21 4.16
N MET A 120 -1.18 -20.09 4.79
CA MET A 120 -1.02 -20.02 6.22
C MET A 120 -2.36 -20.53 6.74
N GLN A 121 -2.35 -21.67 7.44
CA GLN A 121 -3.59 -22.29 7.89
C GLN A 121 -4.13 -21.40 9.01
N MET A 122 -4.83 -20.36 8.58
CA MET A 122 -5.61 -19.51 9.44
C MET A 122 -6.80 -20.34 9.85
N HIS A 123 -6.74 -20.90 11.06
CA HIS A 123 -7.91 -21.44 11.73
C HIS A 123 -8.80 -20.26 12.11
N MET A 124 -9.63 -19.85 11.16
CA MET A 124 -10.68 -18.89 11.39
C MET A 124 -11.97 -19.67 11.61
N GLU A 125 -12.46 -19.69 12.85
CA GLU A 125 -13.83 -20.11 13.13
C GLU A 125 -14.77 -19.07 12.52
N LEU A 126 -15.20 -19.36 11.30
CA LEU A 126 -16.18 -18.56 10.62
C LEU A 126 -17.53 -18.78 11.32
N PRO A 127 -18.33 -17.73 11.58
CA PRO A 127 -19.70 -17.94 12.03
C PRO A 127 -20.42 -18.90 11.07
N PRO A 128 -21.31 -19.80 11.54
CA PRO A 128 -21.94 -20.82 10.69
C PRO A 128 -22.66 -20.28 9.44
N ARG A 129 -23.05 -18.99 9.43
CA ARG A 129 -23.56 -18.31 8.24
C ARG A 129 -22.47 -18.08 7.18
N ILE A 130 -21.29 -17.62 7.59
CA ILE A 130 -20.16 -17.34 6.68
C ILE A 130 -19.56 -18.63 6.14
N GLU A 131 -19.44 -19.69 6.95
CA GLU A 131 -18.99 -21.02 6.48
C GLU A 131 -19.84 -21.53 5.32
N ARG A 132 -21.17 -21.39 5.44
CA ARG A 132 -22.11 -21.79 4.40
C ARG A 132 -21.99 -20.92 3.15
N ILE A 133 -21.82 -19.60 3.30
CA ILE A 133 -21.57 -18.70 2.17
C ILE A 133 -20.28 -19.09 1.43
N VAL A 134 -19.19 -19.35 2.16
CA VAL A 134 -17.91 -19.76 1.57
C VAL A 134 -18.03 -21.13 0.88
N ALA A 135 -18.67 -22.11 1.53
CA ALA A 135 -18.88 -23.43 0.94
C ALA A 135 -19.74 -23.38 -0.32
N ARG A 136 -20.81 -22.56 -0.32
CA ARG A 136 -21.67 -22.34 -1.49
C ARG A 136 -20.94 -21.64 -2.62
N ARG A 137 -20.16 -20.60 -2.31
CA ARG A 137 -19.31 -19.90 -3.29
C ARG A 137 -18.31 -20.86 -3.93
N LYS A 138 -17.65 -21.70 -3.14
CA LYS A 138 -16.73 -22.72 -3.64
C LYS A 138 -17.45 -23.74 -4.54
N ALA A 139 -18.61 -24.25 -4.12
CA ALA A 139 -19.40 -25.17 -4.94
C ALA A 139 -19.89 -24.52 -6.25
N LYS A 140 -20.22 -23.22 -6.21
CA LYS A 140 -20.57 -22.43 -7.39
C LYS A 140 -19.37 -22.24 -8.32
N GLU A 141 -18.21 -21.84 -7.79
CA GLU A 141 -16.96 -21.70 -8.55
C GLU A 141 -16.57 -23.03 -9.21
N GLU A 142 -16.72 -24.15 -8.50
CA GLU A 142 -16.49 -25.50 -9.05
C GLU A 142 -17.51 -25.88 -10.14
N ALA A 143 -18.79 -25.53 -9.95
CA ALA A 143 -19.84 -25.78 -10.93
C ALA A 143 -19.71 -24.90 -12.18
N GLU A 144 -19.32 -23.63 -12.01
CA GLU A 144 -19.04 -22.68 -13.09
C GLU A 144 -17.79 -23.10 -13.86
N ALA A 145 -16.70 -23.46 -13.19
CA ALA A 145 -15.50 -24.01 -13.84
C ALA A 145 -15.80 -25.31 -14.62
N LYS A 146 -16.82 -26.07 -14.22
CA LYS A 146 -17.28 -27.26 -14.94
C LYS A 146 -18.21 -26.94 -16.11
N ALA A 147 -19.10 -25.94 -15.97
CA ALA A 147 -20.09 -25.58 -16.97
C ALA A 147 -19.50 -24.70 -18.08
N ASN A 148 -18.64 -23.77 -17.69
CA ASN A 148 -17.80 -22.96 -18.54
C ASN A 148 -16.37 -23.40 -18.22
N PRO A 149 -15.92 -24.57 -18.74
CA PRO A 149 -14.49 -24.85 -18.71
C PRO A 149 -13.83 -23.59 -19.26
N PRO A 150 -12.86 -23.01 -18.52
CA PRO A 150 -12.24 -21.77 -18.96
C PRO A 150 -11.90 -21.96 -20.43
N GLU A 151 -12.34 -21.02 -21.29
CA GLU A 151 -11.75 -20.95 -22.63
C GLU A 151 -10.26 -21.12 -22.40
N PRO A 152 -9.55 -22.00 -23.15
CA PRO A 152 -8.13 -22.12 -22.96
C PRO A 152 -7.65 -20.69 -23.01
N GLU A 153 -7.20 -20.16 -21.87
CA GLU A 153 -6.74 -18.79 -21.84
C GLU A 153 -5.71 -18.74 -22.98
N SER A 154 -5.34 -17.57 -23.45
CA SER A 154 -3.97 -17.46 -23.96
C SER A 154 -3.01 -17.74 -22.78
N VAL A 155 -3.09 -18.92 -22.15
CA VAL A 155 -2.01 -19.65 -21.54
C VAL A 155 -1.01 -19.73 -22.66
N VAL A 156 -0.18 -18.69 -22.72
CA VAL A 156 1.17 -18.82 -23.20
C VAL A 156 1.74 -19.88 -22.28
N THR A 157 1.55 -21.14 -22.65
CA THR A 157 2.14 -22.26 -21.96
C THR A 157 3.62 -22.02 -22.12
N LEU A 158 4.29 -21.73 -21.02
CA LEU A 158 5.73 -21.50 -21.01
C LEU A 158 6.39 -22.72 -21.68
N SER A 159 7.59 -22.52 -22.23
CA SER A 159 8.38 -23.61 -22.81
C SER A 159 8.47 -24.82 -21.85
N PRO A 160 8.48 -26.08 -22.34
CA PRO A 160 8.57 -27.26 -21.50
C PRO A 160 9.72 -27.17 -20.46
N GLY A 161 9.41 -27.41 -19.18
CA GLY A 161 10.38 -27.34 -18.08
C GLY A 161 10.44 -25.99 -17.34
N GLY A 162 9.39 -25.17 -17.43
CA GLY A 162 9.29 -23.90 -16.70
C GLY A 162 9.55 -24.04 -15.19
N ARG A 163 10.37 -23.15 -14.64
CA ARG A 163 10.65 -23.05 -13.20
C ARG A 163 9.65 -22.07 -12.55
N PRO A 164 9.14 -22.37 -11.34
CA PRO A 164 8.28 -21.45 -10.64
C PRO A 164 9.06 -20.21 -10.22
N GLY A 165 8.45 -19.05 -10.29
CA GLY A 165 9.11 -17.81 -9.96
C GLY A 165 8.23 -16.60 -10.17
N LYS A 166 8.79 -15.43 -9.93
CA LYS A 166 8.06 -14.18 -9.92
C LYS A 166 8.92 -13.07 -10.48
N PHE A 167 8.46 -12.41 -11.52
CA PHE A 167 9.09 -11.23 -12.09
C PHE A 167 8.18 -10.03 -11.86
N GLY A 168 8.74 -8.87 -11.55
CA GLY A 168 7.95 -7.66 -11.61
C GLY A 168 8.75 -6.42 -11.91
N LEU A 169 8.00 -5.43 -12.39
CA LEU A 169 8.45 -4.13 -12.84
C LEU A 169 7.68 -3.07 -12.06
N TYR A 170 8.36 -1.98 -11.70
CA TYR A 170 7.69 -0.85 -11.08
C TYR A 170 8.02 0.46 -11.77
N HIS A 171 7.02 1.34 -11.80
CA HIS A 171 7.14 2.71 -12.25
C HIS A 171 6.19 3.62 -11.46
N HIS A 172 6.74 4.44 -10.59
CA HIS A 172 5.99 5.30 -9.68
C HIS A 172 4.97 4.48 -8.88
N THR A 173 3.69 4.78 -8.97
CA THR A 173 2.65 4.05 -8.25
C THR A 173 2.20 2.79 -8.99
N ALA A 174 2.61 2.60 -10.25
CA ALA A 174 2.27 1.43 -11.05
C ALA A 174 3.25 0.27 -10.80
N GLN A 175 2.70 -0.93 -10.72
CA GLN A 175 3.43 -2.18 -10.57
C GLN A 175 2.84 -3.24 -11.50
N LEU A 176 3.71 -3.97 -12.17
CA LEU A 176 3.38 -5.10 -13.02
C LEU A 176 4.14 -6.31 -12.52
N GLU A 177 3.48 -7.46 -12.54
CA GLU A 177 3.98 -8.69 -12.00
C GLU A 177 3.59 -9.86 -12.90
N ILE A 178 4.55 -10.72 -13.23
CA ILE A 178 4.34 -12.00 -13.89
C ILE A 178 4.77 -13.09 -12.93
N THR A 179 3.82 -13.95 -12.59
CA THR A 179 4.02 -15.14 -11.82
C THR A 179 4.15 -16.34 -12.74
N TYR A 180 5.24 -17.08 -12.63
CA TYR A 180 5.49 -18.33 -13.34
C TYR A 180 5.19 -19.49 -12.41
N GLY A 181 4.28 -20.38 -12.80
CA GLY A 181 3.92 -21.56 -12.02
C GLY A 181 4.69 -22.82 -12.42
N GLU A 182 4.51 -23.89 -11.65
CA GLU A 182 5.23 -25.16 -11.81
C GLU A 182 4.87 -25.91 -13.10
N ARG A 183 3.68 -25.65 -13.68
CA ARG A 183 3.23 -26.30 -14.92
C ARG A 183 3.53 -25.46 -16.15
N GLY A 184 4.29 -24.39 -15.98
CA GLY A 184 4.56 -23.44 -17.05
C GLY A 184 3.37 -22.54 -17.35
N GLU A 185 2.57 -22.18 -16.35
CA GLU A 185 1.57 -21.12 -16.47
C GLU A 185 2.17 -19.75 -16.13
N GLY A 186 1.83 -18.72 -16.90
CA GLY A 186 2.18 -17.33 -16.63
C GLY A 186 0.95 -16.54 -16.22
N VAL A 187 0.85 -16.15 -14.95
CA VAL A 187 -0.24 -15.32 -14.41
C VAL A 187 0.27 -13.90 -14.24
N GLU A 188 -0.41 -12.94 -14.87
CA GLU A 188 -0.08 -11.53 -14.69
C GLU A 188 -0.95 -10.93 -13.59
N TRP A 189 -0.32 -10.09 -12.77
CA TRP A 189 -1.01 -9.16 -11.90
C TRP A 189 -0.48 -7.76 -12.14
N MET A 190 -1.38 -6.80 -12.28
CA MET A 190 -1.02 -5.39 -12.35
C MET A 190 -1.82 -4.63 -11.31
N ALA A 191 -1.17 -3.68 -10.67
CA ALA A 191 -1.82 -2.74 -9.81
C ALA A 191 -1.22 -1.36 -9.98
N SER A 192 -2.01 -0.36 -9.62
CA SER A 192 -1.52 1.00 -9.49
C SER A 192 -1.99 1.53 -8.14
N ARG A 193 -1.05 2.06 -7.35
CA ARG A 193 -1.29 2.62 -6.01
C ARG A 193 -1.86 4.04 -6.04
N GLY A 194 -2.10 4.62 -7.23
CA GLY A 194 -3.00 5.77 -7.37
C GLY A 194 -4.46 5.33 -7.22
N ASP A 195 -5.37 6.27 -6.97
CA ASP A 195 -6.77 5.96 -6.69
C ASP A 195 -7.34 4.95 -7.69
N SER A 196 -7.87 3.87 -7.12
CA SER A 196 -8.10 2.59 -7.76
C SER A 196 -9.30 2.60 -8.72
N TRP A 197 -9.24 3.43 -9.75
CA TRP A 197 -10.29 3.59 -10.75
C TRP A 197 -9.77 3.34 -12.17
N ALA A 198 -8.93 2.31 -12.32
CA ALA A 198 -8.88 1.56 -13.56
C ALA A 198 -10.10 0.62 -13.56
N SER A 199 -11.11 0.89 -14.39
CA SER A 199 -12.25 -0.02 -14.48
C SER A 199 -11.74 -1.38 -14.99
N SER A 200 -11.96 -2.43 -14.22
CA SER A 200 -11.87 -3.81 -14.66
C SER A 200 -13.08 -4.14 -15.57
N VAL A 201 -13.34 -3.34 -16.59
CA VAL A 201 -14.14 -3.81 -17.74
C VAL A 201 -13.11 -4.41 -18.68
N PRO A 202 -12.86 -5.72 -18.58
CA PRO A 202 -11.82 -6.36 -19.36
C PRO A 202 -12.23 -6.33 -20.83
N ASP A 203 -11.21 -6.29 -21.69
CA ASP A 203 -11.19 -6.92 -23.01
C ASP A 203 -11.65 -6.17 -24.28
N GLU A 204 -12.19 -4.94 -24.22
CA GLU A 204 -12.66 -4.27 -25.46
C GLU A 204 -12.20 -2.83 -25.69
N LYS A 205 -11.61 -2.18 -24.69
CA LYS A 205 -11.21 -0.77 -24.81
C LYS A 205 -9.70 -0.59 -24.72
N PRO A 206 -9.16 0.37 -25.47
CA PRO A 206 -7.79 0.78 -25.25
C PRO A 206 -7.58 1.24 -23.81
N PHE A 207 -6.34 1.26 -23.35
CA PHE A 207 -6.03 1.87 -22.07
C PHE A 207 -6.48 3.32 -22.07
N THR A 208 -7.53 3.63 -21.33
CA THR A 208 -8.05 4.99 -21.22
C THR A 208 -7.86 5.52 -19.81
N ILE A 209 -7.33 6.73 -19.71
CA ILE A 209 -7.40 7.51 -18.49
C ILE A 209 -8.54 8.51 -18.56
N ASP A 210 -9.18 8.75 -17.44
CA ASP A 210 -10.12 9.85 -17.28
C ASP A 210 -9.34 11.10 -16.84
N THR A 211 -9.11 12.02 -17.77
CA THR A 211 -8.40 13.28 -17.46
C THR A 211 -9.25 14.25 -16.64
N LEU A 212 -10.55 13.99 -16.53
CA LEU A 212 -11.48 14.75 -15.70
C LEU A 212 -11.78 14.04 -14.38
N ALA A 213 -11.28 12.81 -14.17
CA ALA A 213 -11.31 12.18 -12.86
C ALA A 213 -10.44 13.00 -11.92
N ARG A 214 -11.07 13.48 -10.84
CA ARG A 214 -10.34 13.82 -9.62
C ARG A 214 -10.52 12.63 -8.70
N PRO A 215 -9.45 11.87 -8.44
CA PRO A 215 -8.05 12.35 -8.32
C PRO A 215 -7.05 11.79 -9.36
N PRO A 216 -5.76 12.22 -9.38
CA PRO A 216 -4.81 11.88 -10.44
C PRO A 216 -4.70 10.36 -10.62
N GLN A 217 -5.10 9.92 -11.81
CA GLN A 217 -4.95 8.53 -12.20
C GLN A 217 -3.47 8.22 -12.36
N ALA A 218 -3.01 7.22 -11.63
CA ALA A 218 -1.67 6.73 -11.85
C ALA A 218 -1.60 6.10 -13.25
N LEU A 219 -0.72 6.63 -14.08
CA LEU A 219 -0.50 6.11 -15.43
C LEU A 219 -0.07 4.65 -15.33
N PRO A 220 -0.62 3.76 -16.17
CA PRO A 220 -0.12 2.40 -16.21
C PRO A 220 1.33 2.34 -16.67
N HIS A 221 1.95 1.17 -16.53
CA HIS A 221 3.39 1.03 -16.71
C HIS A 221 3.80 1.51 -18.13
N PRO A 222 4.74 2.47 -18.28
CA PRO A 222 5.09 3.04 -19.58
C PRO A 222 5.54 2.01 -20.63
N VAL A 223 6.10 0.89 -20.19
CA VAL A 223 6.45 -0.24 -21.08
C VAL A 223 5.23 -0.78 -21.86
N LEU A 224 4.03 -0.75 -21.28
CA LEU A 224 2.81 -1.23 -21.90
C LEU A 224 2.40 -0.34 -23.07
N TYR A 225 2.68 0.96 -22.96
CA TYR A 225 2.41 2.00 -23.97
C TYR A 225 3.55 2.24 -24.92
N ASN A 226 4.64 1.51 -24.76
CA ASN A 226 5.78 1.75 -25.60
C ASN A 226 5.45 1.24 -27.02
N PRO A 227 5.51 2.10 -28.06
CA PRO A 227 5.21 1.66 -29.43
C PRO A 227 6.18 0.58 -29.93
N GLY A 228 7.33 0.41 -29.26
CA GLY A 228 8.24 -0.69 -29.50
C GLY A 228 7.76 -2.05 -28.97
N LEU A 229 6.79 -2.10 -28.04
CA LEU A 229 6.16 -3.35 -27.59
C LEU A 229 5.09 -3.77 -28.60
N LEU A 230 5.45 -4.64 -29.54
CA LEU A 230 4.55 -5.09 -30.60
C LEU A 230 3.52 -6.10 -30.09
N GLU A 231 2.33 -6.17 -30.72
CA GLU A 231 1.26 -7.09 -30.31
C GLU A 231 1.74 -8.55 -30.23
N GLY A 232 2.55 -9.02 -31.19
CA GLY A 232 3.13 -10.36 -31.19
C GLY A 232 4.17 -10.63 -30.07
N GLY A 233 4.42 -9.65 -29.20
CA GLY A 233 5.57 -9.62 -28.30
C GLY A 233 6.85 -9.17 -29.01
N VAL A 234 7.91 -9.02 -28.24
CA VAL A 234 9.25 -8.66 -28.72
C VAL A 234 10.30 -9.59 -28.15
N SER A 235 11.47 -9.63 -28.77
CA SER A 235 12.63 -10.35 -28.21
C SER A 235 13.00 -9.83 -26.82
N VAL A 236 13.56 -10.69 -25.99
CA VAL A 236 14.16 -10.38 -24.68
C VAL A 236 15.07 -9.15 -24.73
N GLU A 237 15.90 -9.01 -25.76
CA GLU A 237 16.82 -7.86 -25.93
C GLU A 237 16.09 -6.53 -26.12
N VAL A 238 15.03 -6.54 -26.94
CA VAL A 238 14.20 -5.35 -27.16
C VAL A 238 13.44 -5.03 -25.88
N PHE A 239 12.84 -6.02 -25.23
CA PHE A 239 12.11 -5.82 -23.98
C PHE A 239 13.00 -5.22 -22.87
N ALA A 240 14.23 -5.73 -22.72
CA ALA A 240 15.21 -5.17 -21.79
C ALA A 240 15.54 -3.71 -22.11
N LYS A 241 15.69 -3.33 -23.39
CA LYS A 241 15.90 -1.93 -23.78
C LYS A 241 14.72 -1.04 -23.43
N LEU A 242 13.48 -1.53 -23.60
CA LEU A 242 12.27 -0.80 -23.22
C LEU A 242 12.22 -0.54 -21.72
N ILE A 243 12.55 -1.54 -20.90
CA ILE A 243 12.61 -1.39 -19.44
C ILE A 243 13.72 -0.41 -19.03
N ALA A 244 14.94 -0.56 -19.57
CA ALA A 244 16.07 0.30 -19.26
C ALA A 244 15.85 1.78 -19.64
N ALA A 245 14.97 2.05 -20.60
CA ALA A 245 14.56 3.40 -20.98
C ALA A 245 13.62 4.08 -19.96
N THR A 246 13.10 3.34 -18.98
CA THR A 246 12.22 3.86 -17.94
C THR A 246 12.96 4.85 -17.03
N ARG A 247 12.44 6.07 -16.89
CA ARG A 247 13.09 7.18 -16.15
C ARG A 247 12.50 7.34 -14.74
N LEU A 248 12.77 6.38 -13.87
CA LEU A 248 12.35 6.47 -12.46
C LEU A 248 12.92 7.69 -11.75
N ASP A 249 14.16 8.05 -12.08
CA ASP A 249 14.87 9.19 -11.49
C ASP A 249 14.20 10.54 -11.78
N THR A 250 13.42 10.66 -12.85
CA THR A 250 12.65 11.88 -13.13
C THR A 250 11.23 11.84 -12.55
N ALA A 251 10.65 10.64 -12.41
CA ALA A 251 9.29 10.48 -11.92
C ALA A 251 9.21 10.54 -10.38
N ILE A 252 10.25 10.06 -9.70
CA ILE A 252 10.34 10.00 -8.24
C ILE A 252 11.34 11.05 -7.80
N VAL A 253 10.96 11.89 -6.84
CA VAL A 253 11.82 12.99 -6.37
C VAL A 253 12.62 12.60 -5.13
N GLY A 254 12.14 11.62 -4.35
CA GLY A 254 12.83 11.08 -3.19
C GLY A 254 14.14 10.38 -3.55
N ARG A 255 15.13 10.44 -2.66
CA ARG A 255 16.43 9.77 -2.80
C ARG A 255 16.90 9.19 -1.47
N VAL A 256 17.66 8.10 -1.56
CA VAL A 256 18.28 7.42 -0.42
C VAL A 256 19.78 7.30 -0.65
N ARG A 257 20.58 7.75 0.30
CA ARG A 257 22.01 7.47 0.37
C ARG A 257 22.25 6.33 1.35
N MET A 258 22.79 5.23 0.85
CA MET A 258 23.09 4.04 1.63
C MET A 258 24.60 3.80 1.74
N PRO A 259 25.28 4.27 2.79
CA PRO A 259 26.74 4.11 2.91
C PRO A 259 27.18 2.66 3.20
N VAL A 260 26.33 1.85 3.85
CA VAL A 260 26.60 0.43 4.15
C VAL A 260 25.32 -0.39 4.00
N PRO A 261 25.37 -1.67 3.58
CA PRO A 261 24.21 -2.57 3.60
C PRO A 261 23.47 -2.59 4.94
N GLN A 262 22.13 -2.57 4.91
CA GLN A 262 21.29 -2.61 6.11
C GLN A 262 20.04 -3.48 5.91
N PRO A 263 19.43 -4.00 6.99
CA PRO A 263 18.14 -4.67 6.92
C PRO A 263 17.05 -3.81 6.25
N GLY A 264 16.37 -4.42 5.28
CA GLY A 264 15.37 -3.80 4.41
C GLY A 264 15.94 -3.04 3.21
N GLY A 265 17.27 -2.89 3.11
CA GLY A 265 17.93 -2.20 2.00
C GLY A 265 17.49 -0.75 1.85
N VAL A 266 17.51 -0.26 0.61
CA VAL A 266 17.11 1.10 0.25
C VAL A 266 15.62 1.34 0.56
N CYS A 267 14.74 0.39 0.21
CA CYS A 267 13.30 0.52 0.45
C CYS A 267 12.96 0.58 1.96
N GLY A 268 13.62 -0.24 2.78
CA GLY A 268 13.42 -0.24 4.22
C GLY A 268 13.91 1.05 4.88
N ALA A 269 15.06 1.58 4.45
CA ALA A 269 15.53 2.88 4.90
C ALA A 269 14.54 4.00 4.55
N TRP A 270 14.05 4.01 3.30
CA TRP A 270 13.03 4.96 2.85
C TRP A 270 11.76 4.90 3.70
N GLN A 271 11.20 3.71 3.91
CA GLN A 271 9.97 3.52 4.71
C GLN A 271 10.13 3.99 6.16
N ARG A 272 11.28 3.69 6.80
CA ARG A 272 11.57 4.16 8.16
C ARG A 272 11.63 5.69 8.23
N ALA A 273 12.37 6.32 7.32
CA ALA A 273 12.46 7.79 7.26
C ALA A 273 11.09 8.45 7.03
N LEU A 274 10.28 7.92 6.10
CA LEU A 274 8.92 8.42 5.89
C LEU A 274 8.06 8.28 7.15
N ASN A 275 8.20 7.18 7.90
CA ASN A 275 7.48 7.03 9.16
C ASN A 275 7.91 8.09 10.20
N PHE A 276 9.21 8.33 10.35
CA PHE A 276 9.72 9.40 11.22
C PHE A 276 9.22 10.78 10.79
N LEU A 277 9.18 11.04 9.47
CA LEU A 277 8.64 12.29 8.93
C LEU A 277 7.15 12.45 9.24
N LYS A 278 6.34 11.40 9.07
CA LYS A 278 4.91 11.40 9.42
C LYS A 278 4.69 11.72 10.90
N ILE A 279 5.49 11.11 11.78
CA ILE A 279 5.45 11.36 13.22
C ILE A 279 5.81 12.83 13.54
N ALA A 280 6.87 13.35 12.93
CA ALA A 280 7.31 14.74 13.12
C ALA A 280 6.27 15.75 12.60
N GLU A 281 5.68 15.49 11.42
CA GLU A 281 4.62 16.32 10.82
C GLU A 281 3.40 16.38 11.74
N TRP A 282 2.96 15.22 12.24
CA TRP A 282 1.85 15.13 13.19
C TRP A 282 2.13 15.95 14.46
N ALA A 283 3.33 15.82 15.01
CA ALA A 283 3.79 16.54 16.19
C ALA A 283 4.05 18.04 15.95
N GLY A 284 3.87 18.56 14.73
CA GLY A 284 4.12 19.97 14.38
C GLY A 284 5.59 20.36 14.42
N GLN A 285 6.50 19.40 14.24
CA GLN A 285 7.96 19.60 14.28
C GLN A 285 8.57 19.88 12.90
N VAL A 286 7.77 19.75 11.83
CA VAL A 286 8.18 20.03 10.45
C VAL A 286 7.91 21.49 10.12
N ASP A 287 8.88 22.17 9.51
CA ASP A 287 8.71 23.54 9.04
C ASP A 287 7.57 23.62 8.00
N PRO A 288 6.57 24.52 8.17
CA PRO A 288 5.52 24.72 7.18
C PRO A 288 6.01 25.34 5.86
N GLY A 289 7.20 25.94 5.83
CA GLY A 289 7.81 26.52 4.63
C GLY A 289 8.20 25.49 3.56
N GLU A 290 8.49 25.97 2.36
CA GLU A 290 9.07 25.17 1.28
C GLU A 290 10.53 24.87 1.59
N ASN A 291 10.87 23.58 1.66
CA ASN A 291 12.18 23.12 2.11
C ASN A 291 12.53 21.79 1.43
N TRP A 292 13.80 21.42 1.46
CA TRP A 292 14.25 20.04 1.41
C TRP A 292 14.28 19.47 2.82
N VAL A 293 13.96 18.19 2.96
CA VAL A 293 14.22 17.44 4.18
C VAL A 293 15.35 16.44 3.96
N VAL A 294 16.21 16.27 4.96
CA VAL A 294 17.14 15.15 5.08
C VAL A 294 16.94 14.48 6.43
N ILE A 295 16.67 13.18 6.42
CA ILE A 295 16.31 12.37 7.58
C ILE A 295 17.30 11.22 7.70
N ASP A 296 17.76 10.93 8.90
CA ASP A 296 18.38 9.63 9.14
C ASP A 296 17.33 8.51 9.12
N ALA A 297 17.58 7.48 8.32
CA ALA A 297 16.70 6.32 8.22
C ALA A 297 17.04 5.22 9.25
N TRP A 298 17.77 5.56 10.31
CA TRP A 298 18.13 4.64 11.37
C TRP A 298 17.09 4.68 12.49
N ASN A 299 16.91 5.85 13.10
CA ASN A 299 16.00 6.09 14.21
C ASN A 299 15.30 7.46 14.13
N GLY A 300 15.58 8.26 13.10
CA GLY A 300 14.98 9.58 12.89
C GLY A 300 15.47 10.65 13.85
N SER A 301 16.57 10.41 14.58
CA SER A 301 17.15 11.35 15.55
C SER A 301 17.74 12.62 14.93
N ALA A 302 18.18 12.54 13.68
CA ALA A 302 18.69 13.63 12.88
C ALA A 302 17.74 13.90 11.70
N MET A 303 16.98 14.98 11.82
CA MET A 303 16.06 15.48 10.79
C MET A 303 16.34 16.97 10.58
N VAL A 304 16.65 17.35 9.33
CA VAL A 304 17.00 18.72 8.99
C VAL A 304 16.16 19.20 7.81
N PHE A 305 15.70 20.46 7.91
CA PHE A 305 15.00 21.20 6.87
C PHE A 305 15.84 22.37 6.40
N ASP A 306 15.93 22.55 5.09
CA ASP A 306 16.60 23.70 4.48
C ASP A 306 16.06 23.97 3.07
N PRO A 307 15.92 25.24 2.61
CA PRO A 307 15.53 25.54 1.24
C PRO A 307 16.45 24.95 0.16
N ASP A 308 17.71 24.67 0.50
CA ASP A 308 18.67 24.04 -0.39
C ASP A 308 18.99 22.59 0.02
N ARG A 309 18.98 21.67 -0.96
CA ARG A 309 19.22 20.23 -0.72
C ARG A 309 20.61 19.96 -0.15
N ASP A 310 21.64 20.64 -0.66
CA ASP A 310 23.02 20.41 -0.27
C ASP A 310 23.30 20.95 1.13
N GLU A 311 22.74 22.12 1.43
CA GLU A 311 22.81 22.69 2.76
C GLU A 311 22.05 21.83 3.79
N ALA A 312 20.85 21.33 3.45
CA ALA A 312 20.12 20.37 4.29
C ALA A 312 20.98 19.13 4.59
N PHE A 313 21.63 18.56 3.57
CA PHE A 313 22.49 17.39 3.72
C PHE A 313 23.74 17.68 4.56
N ARG A 314 24.39 18.82 4.36
CA ARG A 314 25.56 19.25 5.14
C ARG A 314 25.22 19.42 6.62
N ARG A 315 24.10 20.09 6.92
CA ARG A 315 23.60 20.29 8.29
C ARG A 315 23.16 18.98 8.93
N TRP A 316 22.50 18.10 8.18
CA TRP A 316 22.17 16.75 8.61
C TRP A 316 23.41 15.95 8.99
N ALA A 317 24.46 15.96 8.14
CA ALA A 317 25.69 15.25 8.42
C ALA A 317 26.37 15.75 9.71
N ALA A 318 26.36 17.06 9.95
CA ALA A 318 26.86 17.64 11.20
C ALA A 318 26.02 17.22 12.42
N LEU A 319 24.69 17.13 12.27
CA LEU A 319 23.79 16.67 13.33
C LEU A 319 23.99 15.19 13.65
N VAL A 320 24.14 14.33 12.63
CA VAL A 320 24.44 12.90 12.80
C VAL A 320 25.72 12.71 13.62
N GLN A 321 26.78 13.48 13.34
CA GLN A 321 28.03 13.43 14.12
C GLN A 321 27.85 13.81 15.59
N GLN A 322 26.80 14.58 15.93
CA GLN A 322 26.50 14.97 17.31
C GLN A 322 25.65 13.93 18.04
N VAL A 323 24.69 13.30 17.34
CA VAL A 323 23.72 12.37 17.95
C VAL A 323 24.15 10.90 17.85
N GLN A 324 25.22 10.60 17.12
CA GLN A 324 25.79 9.25 16.96
C GLN A 324 27.24 9.16 17.46
N PRO A 325 27.68 8.02 18.03
CA PRO A 325 26.88 6.82 18.24
C PRO A 325 25.84 7.01 19.35
N LEU A 326 24.73 6.32 19.24
CA LEU A 326 23.75 6.27 20.32
C LEU A 326 24.43 5.81 21.63
N PRO A 327 24.02 6.35 22.78
CA PRO A 327 24.42 5.78 24.07
C PRO A 327 24.15 4.27 24.05
N PRO A 328 24.99 3.44 24.72
CA PRO A 328 24.69 2.03 24.86
C PRO A 328 23.27 1.90 25.41
N VAL A 329 22.40 1.20 24.71
CA VAL A 329 21.10 0.83 25.26
C VAL A 329 21.43 -0.05 26.46
N GLU A 330 21.19 0.45 27.68
CA GLU A 330 21.21 -0.41 28.86
C GLU A 330 20.23 -1.53 28.57
N ARG A 331 20.74 -2.74 28.31
CA ARG A 331 19.88 -3.90 28.11
C ARG A 331 18.93 -3.92 29.30
N ALA A 332 17.64 -3.78 29.04
CA ALA A 332 16.64 -4.04 30.05
C ALA A 332 17.01 -5.39 30.67
N PRO A 333 17.07 -5.49 32.01
CA PRO A 333 17.42 -6.74 32.66
C PRO A 333 16.58 -7.83 32.02
N GLU A 334 17.22 -8.91 31.55
CA GLU A 334 16.51 -10.03 30.94
C GLU A 334 15.31 -10.33 31.84
N PRO A 335 14.07 -10.28 31.30
CA PRO A 335 12.92 -10.61 32.11
C PRO A 335 13.24 -11.95 32.77
N PRO A 336 13.07 -12.07 34.11
CA PRO A 336 13.46 -13.28 34.81
C PRO A 336 12.88 -14.45 34.04
N ARG A 337 13.77 -15.37 33.61
CA ARG A 337 13.35 -16.57 32.87
C ARG A 337 12.13 -17.11 33.59
N SER A 338 10.99 -17.15 32.90
CA SER A 338 9.83 -17.82 33.47
C SER A 338 10.31 -19.19 33.92
N PRO A 339 10.05 -19.60 35.18
CA PRO A 339 10.49 -20.90 35.66
C PRO A 339 10.05 -21.93 34.62
N GLU A 340 10.95 -22.85 34.28
CA GLU A 340 10.63 -23.96 33.38
C GLU A 340 9.29 -24.55 33.85
N PRO A 341 8.29 -24.68 32.95
CA PRO A 341 7.00 -25.22 33.36
C PRO A 341 7.26 -26.58 34.01
N GLU A 342 6.93 -26.70 35.30
CA GLU A 342 6.81 -28.00 35.93
C GLU A 342 5.86 -28.83 35.05
N PRO A 343 6.16 -30.11 34.78
CA PRO A 343 5.34 -30.93 33.90
C PRO A 343 3.91 -30.98 34.44
N GLU A 344 3.00 -30.23 33.79
CA GLU A 344 1.61 -30.13 34.20
C GLU A 344 0.93 -31.49 34.02
N ALA A 345 0.51 -32.07 35.15
CA ALA A 345 -0.43 -33.17 35.18
C ALA A 345 -1.86 -32.61 35.00
N GLY A 346 -2.46 -32.86 33.83
CA GLY A 346 -3.91 -32.88 33.61
C GLY A 346 -4.62 -31.51 33.50
N GLU A 347 -5.09 -31.21 32.30
CA GLU A 347 -6.10 -30.19 31.94
C GLU A 347 -7.44 -30.34 32.72
N PRO A 348 -8.45 -29.43 32.59
CA PRO A 348 -8.50 -28.09 31.97
C PRO A 348 -9.20 -27.01 32.85
N GLU A 349 -9.11 -25.71 32.47
CA GLU A 349 -10.32 -24.88 32.24
C GLU A 349 -9.98 -23.59 31.44
N PRO A 350 -10.90 -23.12 30.58
CA PRO A 350 -10.69 -22.01 29.66
C PRO A 350 -11.02 -20.67 30.33
N GLY A 351 -9.98 -19.87 30.57
CA GLY A 351 -10.14 -18.53 31.15
C GLY A 351 -8.90 -17.67 31.01
N ALA A 352 -8.20 -17.74 29.88
CA ALA A 352 -7.01 -16.93 29.63
C ALA A 352 -7.42 -15.59 29.01
N VAL A 353 -7.51 -14.58 29.88
CA VAL A 353 -7.41 -13.17 29.52
C VAL A 353 -6.24 -13.00 28.55
N HIS A 354 -6.50 -12.42 27.37
CA HIS A 354 -5.49 -12.08 26.36
C HIS A 354 -4.39 -11.22 27.00
N LYS A 355 -3.29 -11.86 27.42
CA LYS A 355 -2.04 -11.16 27.68
C LYS A 355 -1.54 -10.63 26.34
N LEU A 356 -1.56 -9.31 26.18
CA LEU A 356 -0.90 -8.64 25.07
C LEU A 356 0.56 -9.12 25.00
N PRO A 357 1.06 -9.54 23.83
CA PRO A 357 2.44 -10.00 23.73
C PRO A 357 3.38 -8.81 23.91
N VAL A 358 4.45 -9.05 24.66
CA VAL A 358 5.63 -8.19 24.74
C VAL A 358 6.11 -7.88 23.32
N VAL A 359 6.20 -6.58 23.00
CA VAL A 359 6.74 -6.09 21.74
C VAL A 359 8.23 -6.45 21.71
N HIS A 360 8.60 -7.45 20.93
CA HIS A 360 9.99 -7.75 20.63
C HIS A 360 10.44 -6.83 19.49
N GLU A 361 11.59 -6.15 19.67
CA GLU A 361 12.16 -5.18 18.71
C GLU A 361 12.45 -5.77 17.31
N ASP A 362 12.42 -7.11 17.17
CA ASP A 362 12.68 -7.84 15.92
C ASP A 362 11.41 -8.27 15.15
N ARG A 363 10.21 -7.86 15.60
CA ARG A 363 8.93 -8.27 15.01
C ARG A 363 8.11 -7.06 14.58
N ALA A 364 7.84 -6.96 13.27
CA ALA A 364 6.80 -6.05 12.80
C ALA A 364 5.44 -6.72 13.01
N VAL A 365 4.56 -6.05 13.77
CA VAL A 365 3.20 -6.51 14.02
C VAL A 365 2.22 -5.56 13.35
N ALA A 366 1.61 -6.02 12.26
CA ALA A 366 0.51 -5.31 11.63
C ALA A 366 -0.82 -5.89 12.15
N THR A 367 -1.69 -5.04 12.68
CA THR A 367 -2.99 -5.44 13.24
C THR A 367 -4.11 -4.71 12.51
N THR A 368 -5.06 -5.47 11.94
CA THR A 368 -6.23 -4.89 11.25
C THR A 368 -7.53 -5.04 12.04
N GLY A 369 -7.45 -5.20 13.36
CA GLY A 369 -8.59 -5.48 14.25
C GLY A 369 -9.18 -6.90 14.13
N MET A 370 -8.92 -7.61 13.03
CA MET A 370 -9.35 -9.01 12.83
C MET A 370 -8.19 -10.00 12.65
N MET A 371 -6.98 -9.51 12.39
CA MET A 371 -5.79 -10.32 12.12
C MET A 371 -4.57 -9.65 12.73
N GLN A 372 -3.67 -10.48 13.27
CA GLN A 372 -2.33 -10.09 13.71
C GLN A 372 -1.31 -10.78 12.81
N PHE A 373 -0.56 -9.99 12.04
CA PHE A 373 0.57 -10.50 11.26
C PHE A 373 1.82 -10.36 12.10
N VAL A 374 2.50 -11.47 12.41
CA VAL A 374 3.83 -11.44 13.02
C VAL A 374 4.84 -11.72 11.92
N PHE A 375 5.46 -10.67 11.39
CA PHE A 375 6.54 -10.81 10.44
C PHE A 375 7.87 -10.87 11.21
N VAL A 376 8.51 -12.04 11.19
CA VAL A 376 9.92 -12.19 11.55
C VAL A 376 10.66 -12.22 10.21
N PRO A 377 11.24 -11.10 9.74
CA PRO A 377 12.11 -11.18 8.58
C PRO A 377 13.21 -12.18 8.90
N PRO A 378 13.61 -13.05 7.97
CA PRO A 378 14.86 -13.78 8.14
C PRO A 378 15.99 -12.74 8.17
N VAL A 379 16.39 -12.34 9.38
CA VAL A 379 17.51 -11.43 9.58
C VAL A 379 18.79 -12.23 9.30
N ILE A 380 19.12 -12.37 8.02
CA ILE A 380 20.39 -12.96 7.58
C ILE A 380 21.52 -11.92 7.70
N MET A 381 21.18 -10.63 7.86
CA MET A 381 22.11 -9.51 7.92
C MET A 381 22.09 -8.84 9.29
N ALA A 382 23.24 -8.77 9.95
CA ALA A 382 23.40 -7.99 11.17
C ALA A 382 23.20 -6.50 10.87
N TRP A 383 22.57 -5.78 11.79
CA TRP A 383 22.58 -4.32 11.75
C TRP A 383 24.03 -3.83 11.87
N PRO A 384 24.48 -2.88 11.04
CA PRO A 384 25.78 -2.27 11.23
C PRO A 384 25.84 -1.55 12.58
N GLU A 385 27.05 -1.19 13.02
CA GLU A 385 27.17 -0.29 14.17
C GLU A 385 26.58 1.07 13.82
N ALA A 386 25.89 1.71 14.78
CA ALA A 386 25.28 3.03 14.64
C ALA A 386 26.35 4.15 14.67
N LEU A 387 27.34 4.06 13.79
CA LEU A 387 28.39 5.08 13.62
C LEU A 387 27.94 6.12 12.58
N PRO A 388 28.34 7.40 12.71
CA PRO A 388 27.95 8.46 11.77
C PRO A 388 28.14 8.10 10.28
N GLN A 389 29.22 7.41 9.93
CA GLN A 389 29.52 7.00 8.55
C GLN A 389 28.60 5.90 8.02
N ASN A 390 27.91 5.15 8.89
CA ASN A 390 27.00 4.06 8.54
C ASN A 390 25.54 4.55 8.42
N VAL A 391 25.25 5.80 8.78
CA VAL A 391 23.88 6.30 8.86
C VAL A 391 23.31 6.56 7.46
N PRO A 392 22.17 5.93 7.12
CA PRO A 392 21.50 6.15 5.85
C PRO A 392 20.81 7.52 5.84
N ALA A 393 20.90 8.24 4.74
CA ALA A 393 20.23 9.51 4.56
C ALA A 393 19.07 9.36 3.59
N VAL A 394 17.91 9.89 3.92
CA VAL A 394 16.77 9.99 3.03
C VAL A 394 16.50 11.46 2.78
N THR A 395 16.30 11.84 1.52
CA THR A 395 15.96 13.21 1.14
C THR A 395 14.79 13.28 0.19
N MET A 396 13.96 14.31 0.34
CA MET A 396 12.87 14.64 -0.57
C MET A 396 12.53 16.13 -0.45
N PRO A 397 11.96 16.75 -1.51
CA PRO A 397 11.43 18.09 -1.40
C PRO A 397 10.13 18.09 -0.58
N LEU A 398 9.93 19.14 0.19
CA LEU A 398 8.72 19.44 0.95
C LEU A 398 8.11 20.74 0.42
N PRO A 399 6.98 20.67 -0.31
CA PRO A 399 6.28 21.88 -0.71
C PRO A 399 5.77 22.64 0.53
N ALA A 400 5.60 23.95 0.43
CA ALA A 400 5.01 24.75 1.51
C ALA A 400 3.61 24.24 1.87
N VAL A 401 3.31 24.21 3.16
CA VAL A 401 1.97 23.85 3.64
C VAL A 401 0.99 24.97 3.29
N PRO A 402 -0.14 24.67 2.62
CA PRO A 402 -1.12 25.70 2.28
C PRO A 402 -1.82 26.20 3.54
N HIS A 403 -2.22 27.48 3.54
CA HIS A 403 -3.13 28.00 4.56
C HIS A 403 -4.46 27.25 4.56
N VAL A 404 -5.09 27.14 5.74
CA VAL A 404 -6.43 26.57 5.86
C VAL A 404 -7.40 27.41 5.01
N PRO A 405 -8.14 26.81 4.06
CA PRO A 405 -9.11 27.52 3.25
C PRO A 405 -10.13 28.25 4.13
N PRO A 406 -10.53 29.50 3.81
CA PRO A 406 -11.46 30.27 4.64
C PRO A 406 -12.75 29.51 4.99
N LYS A 407 -13.25 28.70 4.05
CA LYS A 407 -14.44 27.88 4.28
C LYS A 407 -14.25 26.80 5.35
N LEU A 408 -13.06 26.19 5.42
CA LEU A 408 -12.73 25.22 6.47
C LEU A 408 -12.42 25.94 7.78
N ALA A 409 -11.74 27.08 7.74
CA ALA A 409 -11.47 27.89 8.92
C ALA A 409 -12.76 28.30 9.65
N ALA A 410 -13.82 28.66 8.90
CA ALA A 410 -15.14 28.95 9.45
C ALA A 410 -15.81 27.74 10.15
N MET A 411 -15.39 26.52 9.83
CA MET A 411 -15.85 25.28 10.47
C MET A 411 -14.93 24.80 11.62
N GLY A 412 -13.95 25.62 12.01
CA GLY A 412 -13.04 25.33 13.12
C GLY A 412 -11.78 24.56 12.74
N PHE A 413 -11.48 24.35 11.46
CA PHE A 413 -10.19 23.79 11.06
C PHE A 413 -9.06 24.78 11.37
N THR A 414 -8.02 24.32 12.06
CA THR A 414 -7.01 25.19 12.68
C THR A 414 -5.64 25.08 12.04
N ARG A 415 -5.31 23.95 11.40
CA ARG A 415 -4.01 23.74 10.77
C ARG A 415 -4.11 22.89 9.51
N SER A 416 -3.06 22.98 8.71
CA SER A 416 -2.83 22.14 7.54
C SER A 416 -1.61 21.26 7.82
N MET A 417 -1.52 20.12 7.14
CA MET A 417 -0.37 19.23 7.21
C MET A 417 -0.10 18.57 5.86
N ARG A 418 1.10 18.03 5.69
CA ARG A 418 1.48 17.19 4.55
C ARG A 418 1.04 15.74 4.76
N LEU A 419 0.61 15.11 3.67
CA LEU A 419 0.40 13.68 3.53
C LEU A 419 1.50 13.10 2.65
N TYR A 420 2.10 11.99 3.06
CA TYR A 420 3.27 11.43 2.40
C TYR A 420 2.95 10.11 1.70
N GLY A 421 3.19 10.06 0.39
CA GLY A 421 3.11 8.86 -0.44
C GLY A 421 4.36 7.98 -0.34
N ASP A 422 4.22 6.74 -0.81
CA ASP A 422 5.27 5.72 -0.73
C ASP A 422 6.49 6.02 -1.60
N TYR A 423 6.39 6.95 -2.55
CA TYR A 423 7.45 7.29 -3.50
C TYR A 423 7.84 8.77 -3.42
N GLY A 424 7.47 9.44 -2.33
CA GLY A 424 7.85 10.84 -2.08
C GLY A 424 6.84 11.84 -2.64
N GLU A 425 5.66 11.38 -3.03
CA GLU A 425 4.52 12.24 -3.31
C GLU A 425 4.11 12.99 -2.03
N VAL A 426 3.74 14.26 -2.19
CA VAL A 426 3.21 15.08 -1.10
C VAL A 426 1.84 15.61 -1.52
N ALA A 427 0.84 15.38 -0.68
CA ALA A 427 -0.46 16.04 -0.74
C ALA A 427 -0.73 16.75 0.58
N PHE A 428 -1.90 17.36 0.74
CA PHE A 428 -2.24 18.11 1.93
C PHE A 428 -3.55 17.66 2.57
N ALA A 429 -3.63 17.96 3.86
CA ALA A 429 -4.81 17.76 4.65
C ALA A 429 -5.01 18.92 5.63
N PHE A 430 -6.25 19.15 6.01
CA PHE A 430 -6.69 20.18 6.94
C PHE A 430 -7.26 19.52 8.18
N ILE A 431 -6.80 19.95 9.36
CA ILE A 431 -7.17 19.35 10.64
C ILE A 431 -8.04 20.30 11.45
N ARG A 432 -9.09 19.74 12.03
CA ARG A 432 -9.88 20.30 13.12
C ARG A 432 -9.72 19.40 14.34
N GLU A 433 -9.10 19.93 15.38
CA GLU A 433 -8.98 19.23 16.68
C GLU A 433 -10.34 19.21 17.39
N GLU A 434 -10.66 18.10 18.04
CA GLU A 434 -11.93 17.89 18.75
C GLU A 434 -11.65 17.34 20.17
N PRO A 435 -12.54 17.55 21.17
CA PRO A 435 -12.28 17.13 22.55
C PRO A 435 -11.93 15.64 22.76
N GLY A 436 -12.37 14.78 21.84
CA GLY A 436 -12.11 13.35 21.84
C GLY A 436 -11.43 12.85 20.58
N GLY A 437 -10.65 13.67 19.87
CA GLY A 437 -9.94 13.25 18.65
C GLY A 437 -9.78 14.40 17.66
N PHE A 438 -9.96 14.12 16.37
CA PHE A 438 -9.82 15.13 15.32
C PHE A 438 -10.58 14.75 14.05
N THR A 439 -10.91 15.76 13.24
CA THR A 439 -11.38 15.57 11.86
C THR A 439 -10.32 16.09 10.89
N LEU A 440 -10.01 15.29 9.88
CA LEU A 440 -9.12 15.57 8.77
C LEU A 440 -9.90 15.68 7.47
N VAL A 441 -9.58 16.67 6.65
CA VAL A 441 -10.11 16.85 5.30
C VAL A 441 -8.94 16.90 4.32
N GLY A 442 -8.91 16.01 3.36
CA GLY A 442 -7.92 16.05 2.28
C GLY A 442 -8.09 17.26 1.36
N ASP A 443 -7.01 17.67 0.70
CA ASP A 443 -7.01 18.83 -0.20
C ASP A 443 -7.98 18.72 -1.40
N ASP A 444 -8.04 17.57 -2.03
CA ASP A 444 -8.98 17.31 -3.13
C ASP A 444 -10.43 17.21 -2.65
N ALA A 445 -10.63 16.87 -1.37
CA ALA A 445 -11.96 16.82 -0.73
C ALA A 445 -12.51 18.22 -0.41
N VAL A 446 -11.65 19.25 -0.31
CA VAL A 446 -12.08 20.59 0.11
C VAL A 446 -13.19 21.11 -0.76
N ALA A 447 -13.05 21.10 -2.09
CA ALA A 447 -13.99 21.73 -3.02
C ALA A 447 -15.43 21.23 -2.82
N ALA A 448 -15.58 19.96 -2.50
CA ALA A 448 -16.84 19.25 -2.36
C ALA A 448 -17.52 19.40 -0.98
N ILE A 449 -16.84 19.97 0.01
CA ILE A 449 -17.43 20.22 1.32
C ILE A 449 -18.27 21.50 1.30
N GLU A 450 -19.54 21.35 1.67
CA GLU A 450 -20.48 22.43 1.90
C GLU A 450 -20.58 22.74 3.41
N PRO A 451 -20.16 23.93 3.88
CA PRO A 451 -20.12 24.21 5.32
C PRO A 451 -21.45 24.06 6.04
N ALA A 452 -22.56 24.36 5.36
CA ALA A 452 -23.90 24.33 5.94
C ALA A 452 -24.38 22.90 6.28
N ASN A 453 -23.85 21.87 5.61
CA ASN A 453 -24.30 20.48 5.78
C ASN A 453 -23.19 19.53 6.28
N PHE A 454 -21.95 20.02 6.45
CA PHE A 454 -20.79 19.19 6.76
C PHE A 454 -21.02 18.23 7.95
N GLU A 455 -21.50 18.75 9.07
CA GLU A 455 -21.77 17.94 10.25
C GLU A 455 -22.93 16.95 10.06
N SER A 456 -24.01 17.38 9.40
CA SER A 456 -25.14 16.50 9.12
C SER A 456 -24.77 15.38 8.15
N GLU A 457 -23.91 15.64 7.16
CA GLU A 457 -23.42 14.64 6.22
C GLU A 457 -22.51 13.62 6.91
N ILE A 458 -21.55 14.09 7.72
CA ILE A 458 -20.70 13.18 8.49
C ILE A 458 -21.53 12.32 9.45
N ALA A 459 -22.50 12.93 10.15
CA ALA A 459 -23.38 12.21 11.05
C ALA A 459 -24.26 11.18 10.32
N ARG A 460 -24.78 11.53 9.14
CA ARG A 460 -25.55 10.63 8.27
C ARG A 460 -24.72 9.43 7.84
N VAL A 461 -23.52 9.64 7.28
CA VAL A 461 -22.67 8.53 6.83
C VAL A 461 -22.20 7.66 7.99
N SER A 462 -21.86 8.26 9.14
CA SER A 462 -21.55 7.54 10.37
C SER A 462 -22.72 6.64 10.81
N ALA A 463 -23.96 7.13 10.72
CA ALA A 463 -25.15 6.34 11.06
C ALA A 463 -25.40 5.20 10.06
N GLU A 464 -25.24 5.45 8.75
CA GLU A 464 -25.36 4.43 7.70
C GLU A 464 -24.32 3.32 7.87
N GLN A 465 -23.07 3.68 8.13
CA GLN A 465 -22.01 2.72 8.46
C GLN A 465 -22.38 1.93 9.72
N ARG A 466 -22.78 2.58 10.80
CA ARG A 466 -23.18 1.84 12.02
C ARG A 466 -24.31 0.85 11.75
N ALA A 467 -25.33 1.24 10.99
CA ALA A 467 -26.44 0.36 10.63
C ALA A 467 -25.95 -0.87 9.83
N GLU A 468 -25.13 -0.67 8.81
CA GLU A 468 -24.54 -1.76 8.04
C GLU A 468 -23.69 -2.70 8.91
N TRP A 469 -22.95 -2.18 9.87
CA TRP A 469 -22.08 -2.97 10.75
C TRP A 469 -22.86 -3.79 11.76
N VAL A 470 -23.95 -3.27 12.32
CA VAL A 470 -24.84 -4.03 13.20
C VAL A 470 -25.40 -5.25 12.46
N ASP A 471 -25.68 -5.11 11.17
CA ASP A 471 -26.14 -6.22 10.33
C ASP A 471 -25.04 -7.24 10.00
N HIS A 472 -23.76 -6.82 9.95
CA HIS A 472 -22.63 -7.69 9.57
C HIS A 472 -21.85 -8.29 10.75
N PHE A 473 -21.87 -7.68 11.93
CA PHE A 473 -21.06 -8.09 13.10
C PHE A 473 -21.94 -8.45 14.31
N ASN A 474 -22.11 -9.76 14.55
CA ASN A 474 -22.89 -10.32 15.67
C ASN A 474 -22.36 -9.97 17.08
N ARG A 475 -21.23 -9.26 17.22
CA ARG A 475 -20.59 -8.94 18.52
C ARG A 475 -20.95 -7.55 19.08
N GLY A 476 -21.92 -6.87 18.49
CA GLY A 476 -22.31 -5.51 18.85
C GLY A 476 -21.42 -4.45 18.18
N GLU A 477 -21.75 -3.18 18.40
CA GLU A 477 -21.03 -2.05 17.78
C GLU A 477 -19.55 -2.04 18.21
N PRO A 478 -18.59 -2.12 17.27
CA PRO A 478 -17.16 -2.05 17.59
C PRO A 478 -16.76 -0.76 18.34
N TRP A 479 -17.53 0.31 18.16
CA TRP A 479 -17.44 1.57 18.91
C TRP A 479 -17.53 1.37 20.43
N ASN A 480 -18.23 0.32 20.87
CA ASN A 480 -18.44 -0.02 22.26
C ASN A 480 -17.44 -1.07 22.76
N ASN A 481 -16.63 -1.69 21.90
CA ASN A 481 -15.60 -2.64 22.33
C ASN A 481 -14.42 -1.91 23.02
N PRO A 482 -14.17 -2.17 24.33
CA PRO A 482 -13.08 -1.54 25.08
C PRO A 482 -11.67 -1.92 24.63
N GLU A 483 -11.52 -2.92 23.77
CA GLU A 483 -10.23 -3.34 23.22
C GLU A 483 -9.63 -2.31 22.24
N TYR A 484 -10.45 -1.41 21.68
CA TYR A 484 -9.99 -0.44 20.68
C TYR A 484 -9.94 0.98 21.25
N PRO A 485 -8.74 1.52 21.55
CA PRO A 485 -8.58 2.87 22.11
C PRO A 485 -8.91 3.99 21.12
N VAL A 486 -8.83 3.68 19.82
CA VAL A 486 -9.02 4.62 18.71
C VAL A 486 -9.98 4.02 17.71
N ALA A 487 -10.86 4.87 17.21
CA ALA A 487 -11.84 4.55 16.19
C ALA A 487 -11.71 5.55 15.04
N ILE A 488 -11.56 5.04 13.82
CA ILE A 488 -11.34 5.85 12.63
C ILE A 488 -12.56 5.70 11.72
N GLU A 489 -13.24 6.79 11.41
CA GLU A 489 -14.28 6.89 10.39
C GLU A 489 -13.65 7.53 9.16
N HIS A 490 -13.59 6.81 8.03
CA HIS A 490 -13.23 7.42 6.75
C HIS A 490 -14.50 7.71 5.96
N TYR A 491 -14.50 8.75 5.13
CA TYR A 491 -15.58 9.12 4.24
C TYR A 491 -15.01 9.52 2.89
N ARG A 492 -15.55 8.96 1.80
CA ARG A 492 -15.15 9.36 0.45
C ARG A 492 -15.95 10.56 0.02
N VAL A 493 -15.29 11.60 -0.46
CA VAL A 493 -15.95 12.84 -0.86
C VAL A 493 -16.44 12.80 -2.31
N TRP A 494 -15.85 11.91 -3.08
CA TRP A 494 -16.26 11.63 -4.44
C TRP A 494 -16.87 10.24 -4.51
N ASP A 495 -17.82 10.05 -5.41
CA ASP A 495 -18.25 8.70 -5.75
C ASP A 495 -17.07 7.87 -6.28
N ASP A 496 -17.31 6.58 -6.45
CA ASP A 496 -16.36 5.62 -7.01
C ASP A 496 -15.86 6.00 -8.43
N MET A 497 -16.33 7.10 -9.01
CA MET A 497 -16.00 7.54 -10.36
C MET A 497 -15.54 9.01 -10.40
N GLY A 498 -15.34 9.65 -9.25
CA GLY A 498 -14.89 11.05 -9.19
C GLY A 498 -15.93 12.07 -9.69
N ARG A 499 -17.23 11.73 -9.75
CA ARG A 499 -18.24 12.52 -10.51
C ARG A 499 -19.06 13.46 -9.67
N GLU A 500 -19.41 13.04 -8.46
CA GLU A 500 -20.27 13.82 -7.60
C GLU A 500 -19.57 14.12 -6.27
N PRO A 501 -19.50 15.41 -5.87
CA PRO A 501 -19.06 15.80 -4.55
C PRO A 501 -20.14 15.42 -3.53
N VAL A 502 -20.12 14.17 -3.07
CA VAL A 502 -21.00 13.69 -2.00
C VAL A 502 -20.15 12.87 -1.06
N ILE A 503 -20.13 13.27 0.21
CA ILE A 503 -19.55 12.48 1.29
C ILE A 503 -20.38 11.18 1.36
N ARG A 504 -19.88 10.12 0.74
CA ARG A 504 -20.49 8.78 0.71
C ARG A 504 -19.61 7.81 1.47
N HIS A 505 -20.27 6.74 1.92
CA HIS A 505 -19.75 5.41 2.23
C HIS A 505 -18.24 5.31 2.50
N GLY A 506 -17.89 4.84 3.69
CA GLY A 506 -16.48 4.71 4.05
C GLY A 506 -16.16 3.51 4.90
N GLY A 507 -14.88 3.21 5.02
CA GLY A 507 -14.38 2.16 5.90
C GLY A 507 -14.21 2.71 7.32
N SER A 508 -14.37 1.84 8.31
CA SER A 508 -13.85 2.08 9.64
C SER A 508 -12.59 1.24 9.87
N GLY A 509 -11.64 1.79 10.60
CA GLY A 509 -10.39 1.13 10.96
C GLY A 509 -10.12 1.25 12.45
N TRP A 510 -9.54 0.20 13.03
CA TRP A 510 -9.14 0.16 14.44
C TRP A 510 -7.64 -0.07 14.47
N GLN A 511 -6.88 0.91 14.97
CA GLN A 511 -5.43 0.77 15.11
C GLN A 511 -4.99 1.24 16.50
N VAL A 512 -4.06 0.49 17.09
CA VAL A 512 -3.36 0.90 18.31
C VAL A 512 -2.41 2.06 18.02
N GLU A 513 -1.96 2.19 16.76
CA GLU A 513 -1.10 3.27 16.27
C GLU A 513 -1.62 3.78 14.93
N LEU A 514 -1.92 5.07 14.83
CA LEU A 514 -2.42 5.75 13.62
C LEU A 514 -1.40 5.79 12.45
N GLY A 515 -0.17 5.33 12.67
CA GLY A 515 1.01 5.64 11.86
C GLY A 515 0.98 5.11 10.42
N GLU A 516 0.42 3.92 10.17
CA GLU A 516 0.55 3.28 8.85
C GLU A 516 -0.59 3.61 7.88
N ARG A 517 -1.84 3.76 8.36
CA ARG A 517 -3.01 3.95 7.46
C ARG A 517 -3.61 5.34 7.50
N GLY A 518 -3.51 6.07 8.62
CA GLY A 518 -4.15 7.38 8.80
C GLY A 518 -3.52 8.52 8.01
N TRP A 519 -2.27 8.37 7.56
CA TRP A 519 -1.46 9.44 6.96
C TRP A 519 -0.95 9.09 5.57
N SER A 520 -1.71 8.29 4.83
CA SER A 520 -1.37 7.91 3.46
C SER A 520 -1.86 8.94 2.46
N LEU A 521 -1.26 8.93 1.26
CA LEU A 521 -1.66 9.82 0.17
C LEU A 521 -3.16 9.70 -0.18
N GLY A 522 -3.77 8.53 0.02
CA GLY A 522 -5.21 8.34 -0.24
C GLY A 522 -6.14 9.20 0.62
N MET A 523 -5.68 9.70 1.77
CA MET A 523 -6.47 10.60 2.62
C MET A 523 -6.76 11.97 1.99
N ARG A 524 -6.00 12.36 0.97
CA ARG A 524 -6.18 13.64 0.28
C ARG A 524 -7.55 13.75 -0.42
N HIS A 525 -8.25 12.63 -0.64
CA HIS A 525 -9.57 12.55 -1.30
C HIS A 525 -10.75 12.38 -0.35
N GLY A 526 -10.47 12.27 0.95
CA GLY A 526 -11.45 11.87 1.94
C GLY A 526 -11.65 12.91 3.03
N VAL A 527 -12.66 12.64 3.84
CA VAL A 527 -12.75 13.15 5.20
C VAL A 527 -12.47 11.98 6.13
N MET A 528 -11.67 12.19 7.17
CA MET A 528 -11.47 11.19 8.23
C MET A 528 -11.77 11.81 9.57
N ARG A 529 -12.63 11.16 10.35
CA ARG A 529 -12.88 11.52 11.74
C ARG A 529 -12.27 10.44 12.63
N VAL A 530 -11.31 10.85 13.45
CA VAL A 530 -10.67 9.98 14.43
C VAL A 530 -11.24 10.31 15.80
N ARG A 531 -11.69 9.28 16.51
CA ARG A 531 -12.17 9.38 17.89
C ARG A 531 -11.26 8.55 18.79
N ILE A 532 -10.75 9.17 19.84
CA ILE A 532 -9.88 8.58 20.86
C ILE A 532 -10.71 8.47 22.14
N ARG A 533 -10.79 7.27 22.72
CA ARG A 533 -11.51 7.06 23.98
C ARG A 533 -10.79 7.79 25.13
N GLU A 534 -11.57 8.45 25.99
CA GLU A 534 -11.03 9.15 27.17
C GLU A 534 -10.19 8.24 28.08
N GLU A 535 -10.60 6.99 28.25
CA GLU A 535 -9.85 5.99 29.04
C GLU A 535 -8.48 5.65 28.45
N ALA A 536 -8.34 5.70 27.11
CA ALA A 536 -7.07 5.50 26.43
C ALA A 536 -6.18 6.75 26.51
N ALA A 537 -6.77 7.94 26.41
CA ALA A 537 -6.08 9.21 26.56
C ALA A 537 -5.49 9.42 27.97
N ASN A 538 -5.97 8.66 28.97
CA ASN A 538 -5.53 8.74 30.36
C ASN A 538 -4.56 7.61 30.77
N ARG A 539 -4.16 6.70 29.86
CA ARG A 539 -3.17 5.66 30.19
C ARG A 539 -1.75 6.25 30.28
N PRO A 540 -0.93 5.85 31.27
CA PRO A 540 0.47 6.26 31.34
C PRO A 540 1.21 5.87 30.06
N GLY A 541 1.75 6.86 29.33
CA GLY A 541 2.43 6.66 28.05
C GLY A 541 1.58 6.90 26.80
N GLY A 542 0.27 7.14 26.94
CA GLY A 542 -0.57 7.60 25.82
C GLY A 542 -0.20 9.03 25.44
N ARG A 543 0.54 9.21 24.34
CA ARG A 543 0.66 10.53 23.71
C ARG A 543 -0.66 10.82 22.99
N ARG A 544 -1.25 11.97 23.30
CA ARG A 544 -2.39 12.53 22.56
C ARG A 544 -1.97 12.92 21.15
#